data_AF-A0A0C9QS13-F1
#
_entry.id   AF-A0A0C9QS13-F1
#
_cell.length_a   1.000
_cell.length_b   1.000
_cell.length_c   1.000
_cell.angle_alpha   90.00
_cell.angle_beta   90.00
_cell.angle_gamma   90.00
#
_symmetry.space_group_name_H-M   'P 1'
#
loop_
_entity.id
_entity.type
_entity.pdbx_description
1 polymer ?
#
loop_
_entity_poly.entity_id
_entity_poly.type
_entity_poly.pdbx_seq_one_letter_code
_entity_poly.pdbx_strand_id
1 'polypeptide(L)'
;KTEAELKVIVKECLKDFPLNNEQLQKYTTFQQPDEEPIRKYMLCTAKGVGFFSEHEGYHVDRVAKQFKLDLDEAEVAVITEGCADKNAEGSSVDEWAYRGHKCVMASKIGERLRVYIENLKKEAKKH
;
A
#
# COMPACT_ATOMS: atom_id res chain seq x y z
N LYS A 1 6.23 -7.14 -9.72
CA LYS A 1 7.38 -7.50 -8.87
C LYS A 1 7.18 -8.91 -8.34
N THR A 2 8.24 -9.71 -8.27
CA THR A 2 8.27 -11.04 -7.65
C THR A 2 8.26 -10.93 -6.13
N GLU A 3 7.92 -12.02 -5.43
CA GLU A 3 7.93 -12.05 -3.96
C GLU A 3 9.33 -11.73 -3.38
N ALA A 4 10.39 -12.22 -4.02
CA ALA A 4 11.76 -11.97 -3.58
C ALA A 4 12.12 -10.47 -3.69
N GLU A 5 11.78 -9.82 -4.80
CA GLU A 5 11.98 -8.38 -4.96
C GLU A 5 11.18 -7.56 -3.94
N LEU A 6 9.93 -7.96 -3.67
CA LEU A 6 9.10 -7.29 -2.67
C LEU A 6 9.73 -7.37 -1.27
N LYS A 7 10.29 -8.53 -0.89
CA LYS A 7 11.00 -8.69 0.40
C LYS A 7 12.24 -7.79 0.49
N VAL A 8 12.98 -7.61 -0.60
CA VAL A 8 14.13 -6.69 -0.65
C VAL A 8 13.68 -5.25 -0.44
N ILE A 9 12.66 -4.80 -1.19
CA ILE A 9 12.10 -3.44 -1.08
C ILE A 9 11.63 -3.16 0.36
N VAL A 10 10.88 -4.10 0.95
CA VAL A 10 10.41 -3.97 2.34
C VAL A 10 11.56 -3.83 3.31
N LYS A 11 12.61 -4.66 3.17
CA LYS A 11 13.79 -4.63 4.03
C LYS A 11 14.56 -3.31 3.91
N GLU A 12 14.74 -2.80 2.69
CA GLU A 12 15.41 -1.52 2.44
C GLU A 12 14.60 -0.36 3.02
N CYS A 13 13.30 -0.32 2.78
CA CYS A 13 12.45 0.73 3.32
C CYS A 13 12.35 0.72 4.84
N LEU A 14 12.36 -0.46 5.50
CA LEU A 14 12.43 -0.54 6.97
C LEU A 14 13.78 -0.08 7.53
N LYS A 15 14.85 -0.19 6.75
CA LYS A 15 16.17 0.33 7.16
C LYS A 15 16.19 1.85 7.14
N ASP A 16 15.62 2.46 6.10
CA ASP A 16 15.59 3.91 5.93
C ASP A 16 14.51 4.58 6.79
N PHE A 17 13.38 3.90 6.99
CA PHE A 17 12.23 4.36 7.77
C PHE A 17 11.84 3.29 8.79
N PRO A 18 12.61 3.16 9.88
CA PRO A 18 12.35 2.14 10.89
C PRO A 18 11.00 2.40 11.58
N LEU A 19 10.18 1.37 11.61
CA LEU A 19 8.92 1.35 12.36
C LEU A 19 9.13 0.56 13.65
N ASN A 20 8.58 1.07 14.76
CA ASN A 20 8.55 0.32 16.00
C ASN A 20 7.51 -0.83 15.93
N ASN A 21 7.49 -1.71 16.93
CA ASN A 21 6.59 -2.87 16.94
C ASN A 21 5.11 -2.47 16.87
N GLU A 22 4.71 -1.39 17.52
CA GLU A 22 3.33 -0.89 17.50
C GLU A 22 2.96 -0.37 16.11
N GLN A 23 3.84 0.39 15.46
CA GLN A 23 3.65 0.93 14.12
C GLN A 23 3.61 -0.18 13.06
N LEU A 24 4.50 -1.17 13.17
CA LEU A 24 4.47 -2.38 12.34
C LEU A 24 3.17 -3.14 12.52
N GLN A 25 2.71 -3.31 13.76
CA GLN A 25 1.44 -3.98 14.03
C GLN A 25 0.27 -3.19 13.42
N LYS A 26 0.21 -1.88 13.61
CA LYS A 26 -0.82 -1.01 13.03
C LYS A 26 -0.82 -1.08 11.49
N TYR A 27 0.35 -1.03 10.86
CA TYR A 27 0.51 -1.10 9.41
C TYR A 27 0.07 -2.47 8.87
N THR A 28 0.55 -3.57 9.46
CA THR A 28 0.21 -4.94 9.04
C THR A 28 -1.22 -5.38 9.38
N THR A 29 -1.90 -4.65 10.28
CA THR A 29 -3.32 -4.86 10.59
C THR A 29 -4.25 -3.86 9.89
N PHE A 30 -3.71 -3.03 8.99
CA PHE A 30 -4.47 -2.03 8.22
C PHE A 30 -5.28 -1.06 9.08
N GLN A 31 -4.76 -0.70 10.25
CA GLN A 31 -5.36 0.35 11.09
C GLN A 31 -5.15 1.76 10.51
N GLN A 32 -4.38 1.88 9.43
CA GLN A 32 -4.10 3.11 8.68
C GLN A 32 -3.87 4.35 9.58
N PRO A 33 -2.84 4.35 10.43
CA PRO A 33 -2.53 5.52 11.23
C PRO A 33 -1.91 6.59 10.35
N ASP A 34 -2.35 7.83 10.56
CA ASP A 34 -1.77 9.00 9.91
C ASP A 34 -0.51 9.47 10.68
N GLU A 35 0.49 8.59 10.75
CA GLU A 35 1.76 8.83 11.44
C GLU A 35 2.89 8.98 10.43
N GLU A 36 3.70 10.04 10.54
CA GLU A 36 4.76 10.36 9.57
C GLU A 36 5.73 9.18 9.29
N PRO A 37 6.22 8.41 10.29
CA PRO A 37 7.09 7.27 10.02
C PRO A 37 6.40 6.22 9.14
N ILE A 38 5.11 5.98 9.37
CA ILE A 38 4.30 5.03 8.60
C ILE A 38 4.08 5.55 7.18
N ARG A 39 3.77 6.84 7.01
CA ARG A 39 3.62 7.47 5.70
C ARG A 39 4.91 7.41 4.88
N LYS A 40 6.06 7.70 5.50
CA LYS A 40 7.37 7.62 4.84
C LYS A 40 7.74 6.20 4.42
N TYR A 41 7.53 5.23 5.31
CA TYR A 41 7.71 3.81 4.98
C TYR A 41 6.78 3.35 3.84
N MET A 42 5.52 3.77 3.88
CA MET A 42 4.53 3.49 2.82
C MET A 42 4.94 4.13 1.48
N LEU A 43 5.38 5.38 1.48
CA LEU A 43 5.86 6.06 0.29
C LEU A 43 7.08 5.33 -0.30
N CYS A 44 8.05 4.96 0.54
CA CYS A 44 9.23 4.21 0.12
C CYS A 44 8.84 2.90 -0.57
N THR A 45 7.96 2.12 0.05
CA THR A 45 7.51 0.84 -0.51
C THR A 45 6.72 1.04 -1.81
N ALA A 46 5.83 2.03 -1.87
CA ALA A 46 5.08 2.36 -3.08
C ALA A 46 6.01 2.77 -4.24
N LYS A 47 7.05 3.56 -3.97
CA LYS A 47 8.08 3.93 -4.96
C LYS A 47 8.94 2.73 -5.38
N GLY A 48 9.40 1.92 -4.43
CA GLY A 48 10.25 0.76 -4.72
C GLY A 48 9.54 -0.31 -5.55
N VAL A 49 8.24 -0.52 -5.30
CA VAL A 49 7.41 -1.39 -6.14
C VAL A 49 7.13 -0.75 -7.50
N GLY A 50 7.15 0.58 -7.57
CA GLY A 50 6.90 1.37 -8.78
C GLY A 50 5.43 1.75 -8.94
N PHE A 51 4.64 1.75 -7.87
CA PHE A 51 3.25 2.19 -7.85
C PHE A 51 3.10 3.69 -7.72
N PHE A 52 4.12 4.39 -7.25
CA PHE A 52 4.03 5.82 -7.00
C PHE A 52 5.29 6.54 -7.51
N SER A 53 5.11 7.74 -8.06
CA SER A 53 6.19 8.68 -8.34
C SER A 53 5.81 10.09 -7.85
N GLU A 54 6.81 10.91 -7.56
CA GLU A 54 6.60 12.27 -7.06
C GLU A 54 6.08 13.22 -8.16
N HIS A 55 6.15 12.81 -9.42
CA HIS A 55 5.69 13.60 -10.56
C HIS A 55 4.24 13.27 -10.93
N GLU A 56 3.86 12.00 -10.90
CA GLU A 56 2.59 11.53 -11.46
C GLU A 56 1.61 10.98 -10.41
N GLY A 57 2.11 10.69 -9.21
CA GLY A 57 1.34 10.04 -8.15
C GLY A 57 1.24 8.55 -8.38
N TYR A 58 0.07 7.98 -8.08
CA TYR A 58 -0.18 6.54 -8.26
C TYR A 58 -0.30 6.13 -9.74
N HIS A 59 0.47 5.11 -10.12
CA HIS A 59 0.39 4.43 -11.42
C HIS A 59 -0.66 3.32 -11.38
N VAL A 60 -1.89 3.67 -11.79
CA VAL A 60 -3.09 2.82 -11.73
C VAL A 60 -2.88 1.45 -12.39
N ASP A 61 -2.28 1.44 -13.58
CA ASP A 61 -1.99 0.24 -14.37
C ASP A 61 -1.11 -0.75 -13.61
N ARG A 62 -0.10 -0.24 -12.91
CA ARG A 62 0.85 -1.07 -12.15
C ARG A 62 0.21 -1.64 -10.89
N VAL A 63 -0.59 -0.83 -10.19
CA VAL A 63 -1.37 -1.28 -9.02
C VAL A 63 -2.32 -2.40 -9.43
N ALA A 64 -3.12 -2.19 -10.49
CA ALA A 64 -4.08 -3.16 -11.00
C ALA A 64 -3.42 -4.49 -11.41
N LYS A 65 -2.27 -4.41 -12.10
CA LYS A 65 -1.53 -5.60 -12.52
C LYS A 65 -0.98 -6.42 -11.36
N GLN A 66 -0.58 -5.77 -10.26
CA GLN A 66 0.04 -6.44 -9.11
C GLN A 66 -0.97 -6.94 -8.08
N PHE A 67 -2.09 -6.25 -7.88
CA PHE A 67 -3.10 -6.57 -6.87
C PHE A 67 -4.33 -7.26 -7.47
N LYS A 68 -4.17 -8.52 -7.89
CA LYS A 68 -5.28 -9.35 -8.38
C LYS A 68 -5.93 -10.17 -7.28
N LEU A 69 -6.21 -9.57 -6.12
CA LEU A 69 -6.75 -10.19 -4.89
C LEU A 69 -8.16 -10.77 -5.06
N ASP A 70 -8.32 -11.72 -5.98
CA ASP A 70 -9.60 -12.24 -6.50
C ASP A 70 -10.52 -11.13 -7.04
N LEU A 71 -9.94 -10.01 -7.44
CA LEU A 71 -10.60 -8.90 -8.11
C LEU A 71 -10.20 -8.86 -9.57
N ASP A 72 -11.13 -8.41 -10.40
CA ASP A 72 -10.85 -8.14 -11.81
C ASP A 72 -9.91 -6.94 -11.94
N GLU A 73 -8.99 -7.00 -12.92
CA GLU A 73 -7.98 -5.96 -13.13
C GLU A 73 -8.62 -4.62 -13.48
N ALA A 74 -9.72 -4.62 -14.26
CA ALA A 74 -10.42 -3.38 -14.61
C ALA A 74 -11.13 -2.79 -13.39
N GLU A 75 -11.69 -3.62 -12.50
CA GLU A 75 -12.27 -3.14 -11.24
C GLU A 75 -11.21 -2.48 -10.34
N VAL A 76 -10.02 -3.09 -10.22
CA VAL A 76 -8.91 -2.51 -9.45
C VAL A 76 -8.42 -1.20 -10.06
N ALA A 77 -8.35 -1.13 -11.39
CA ALA A 77 -7.98 0.10 -12.10
C ALA A 77 -8.95 1.24 -11.83
N VAL A 78 -10.27 1.00 -11.98
CA VAL A 78 -11.31 2.02 -11.73
C VAL A 78 -11.25 2.56 -10.30
N ILE A 79 -11.11 1.67 -9.31
CA ILE A 79 -11.01 2.08 -7.90
C ILE A 79 -9.75 2.91 -7.67
N THR A 80 -8.61 2.46 -8.20
CA THR A 80 -7.33 3.15 -7.99
C THR A 80 -7.32 4.51 -8.68
N GLU A 81 -7.89 4.62 -9.88
CA GLU A 81 -8.03 5.88 -10.62
C GLU A 81 -8.88 6.90 -9.83
N GLY A 82 -10.00 6.46 -9.24
CA GLY A 82 -10.82 7.31 -8.38
C GLY A 82 -10.11 7.81 -7.12
N CYS A 83 -9.04 7.14 -6.69
CA CYS A 83 -8.22 7.52 -5.54
C CYS A 83 -6.91 8.23 -5.90
N ALA A 84 -6.53 8.27 -7.19
CA ALA A 84 -5.27 8.83 -7.67
C ALA A 84 -5.36 10.36 -7.79
N ASP A 85 -5.31 11.04 -6.64
CA ASP A 85 -5.22 12.50 -6.54
C ASP A 85 -3.97 13.05 -7.27
N LYS A 86 -4.06 14.28 -7.79
CA LYS A 86 -2.96 15.01 -8.46
C LYS A 86 -2.20 15.95 -7.54
N ASN A 87 -2.49 15.92 -6.23
CA ASN A 87 -1.87 16.76 -5.20
C ASN A 87 -2.02 18.27 -5.44
N ALA A 88 -3.19 18.71 -5.92
CA ALA A 88 -3.43 20.13 -6.21
C ALA A 88 -3.30 21.04 -4.97
N GLU A 89 -3.45 20.47 -3.78
CA GLU A 89 -3.27 21.16 -2.49
C GLU A 89 -1.80 21.34 -2.07
N GLY A 90 -0.84 20.71 -2.76
CA GLY A 90 0.59 20.89 -2.51
C GLY A 90 1.08 20.35 -1.17
N SER A 91 0.42 19.32 -0.63
CA SER A 91 0.87 18.62 0.59
C SER A 91 2.15 17.82 0.34
N SER A 92 2.78 17.35 1.42
CA SER A 92 4.03 16.60 1.30
C SER A 92 3.82 15.31 0.50
N VAL A 93 4.89 14.81 -0.12
CA VAL A 93 4.82 13.61 -0.98
C VAL A 93 4.31 12.39 -0.19
N ASP A 94 4.69 12.25 1.08
CA ASP A 94 4.24 11.16 1.93
C ASP A 94 2.76 11.29 2.33
N GLU A 95 2.28 12.52 2.57
CA GLU A 95 0.86 12.79 2.79
C GLU A 95 0.03 12.50 1.54
N TRP A 96 0.53 12.88 0.36
CA TRP A 96 -0.12 12.62 -0.91
C TRP A 96 -0.26 11.12 -1.20
N ALA A 97 0.84 10.37 -1.06
CA ALA A 97 0.80 8.91 -1.19
C ALA A 97 -0.15 8.29 -0.14
N TYR A 98 -0.10 8.78 1.10
CA TYR A 98 -0.97 8.30 2.17
C TYR A 98 -2.46 8.51 1.87
N ARG A 99 -2.87 9.67 1.34
CA ARG A 99 -4.27 9.93 0.96
C ARG A 99 -4.77 8.92 -0.08
N GLY A 100 -3.99 8.68 -1.13
CA GLY A 100 -4.35 7.71 -2.16
C GLY A 100 -4.45 6.29 -1.61
N HIS A 101 -3.47 5.86 -0.79
CA HIS A 101 -3.51 4.57 -0.11
C HIS A 101 -4.73 4.42 0.82
N LYS A 102 -5.02 5.44 1.62
CA LYS A 102 -6.17 5.47 2.52
C LYS A 102 -7.48 5.32 1.76
N CYS A 103 -7.64 6.05 0.65
CA CYS A 103 -8.79 5.93 -0.23
C CYS A 103 -8.94 4.50 -0.80
N VAL A 104 -7.87 3.91 -1.34
CA VAL A 104 -7.88 2.55 -1.88
C VAL A 104 -8.25 1.51 -0.81
N MET A 105 -7.73 1.64 0.40
CA MET A 105 -8.01 0.70 1.49
C MET A 105 -9.39 0.87 2.14
N ALA A 106 -10.05 2.00 1.90
CA ALA A 106 -11.46 2.21 2.24
C ALA A 106 -12.42 1.60 1.19
N SER A 107 -11.90 1.13 0.06
CA SER A 107 -12.67 0.48 -1.00
C SER A 107 -12.74 -1.05 -0.84
N LYS A 108 -13.40 -1.70 -1.80
CA LYS A 108 -13.44 -3.15 -1.99
C LYS A 108 -12.04 -3.80 -2.05
N ILE A 109 -11.02 -3.09 -2.56
CA ILE A 109 -9.63 -3.59 -2.56
C ILE A 109 -9.16 -3.82 -1.12
N GLY A 110 -9.38 -2.85 -0.23
CA GLY A 110 -8.99 -2.95 1.16
C GLY A 110 -9.75 -4.05 1.91
N GLU A 111 -11.04 -4.21 1.64
CA GLU A 111 -11.84 -5.32 2.18
C GLU A 111 -11.26 -6.68 1.78
N ARG A 112 -10.95 -6.88 0.49
CA ARG A 112 -10.36 -8.13 -0.02
C ARG A 112 -8.98 -8.39 0.57
N LEU A 113 -8.15 -7.37 0.69
CA LEU A 113 -6.83 -7.50 1.30
C LEU A 113 -6.90 -7.93 2.77
N ARG A 114 -7.85 -7.38 3.54
CA ARG A 114 -8.10 -7.80 4.94
C ARG A 114 -8.50 -9.27 5.00
N VAL A 115 -9.47 -9.69 4.17
CA VAL A 115 -9.92 -11.10 4.10
C VAL A 115 -8.78 -12.04 3.72
N TYR A 116 -7.98 -11.69 2.71
CA TYR A 116 -6.82 -12.48 2.30
C TYR A 116 -5.84 -12.69 3.46
N ILE A 117 -5.52 -11.63 4.20
CA ILE A 117 -4.57 -11.70 5.32
C ILE A 117 -5.13 -12.45 6.52
N GLU A 118 -6.43 -12.33 6.80
CA GLU A 118 -7.08 -13.16 7.81
C GLU A 118 -7.03 -14.65 7.46
N ASN A 119 -7.20 -15.00 6.18
CA ASN A 119 -7.08 -16.38 5.70
C ASN A 119 -5.65 -16.89 5.85
N LEU A 120 -4.63 -16.13 5.43
CA LEU A 120 -3.22 -16.47 5.66
C LEU A 120 -2.91 -16.71 7.14
N LYS A 121 -3.42 -15.86 8.03
CA LYS A 121 -3.25 -16.02 9.50
C LYS A 121 -3.91 -17.28 10.02
N LYS A 122 -5.09 -17.65 9.50
CA LYS A 122 -5.79 -18.90 9.88
C LYS A 122 -5.01 -20.13 9.41
N GLU A 123 -4.46 -20.10 8.21
CA GLU A 123 -3.63 -21.19 7.66
C GLU A 123 -2.33 -21.36 8.45
N ALA A 124 -1.63 -20.27 8.75
CA ALA A 124 -0.40 -20.32 9.55
C ALA A 124 -0.59 -20.87 10.97
N LYS A 125 -1.80 -20.75 11.55
CA LYS A 125 -2.14 -21.30 12.88
C LYS A 125 -2.54 -22.79 12.87
N LYS A 126 -2.75 -23.37 11.68
CA LYS A 126 -3.08 -24.80 11.54
C LYS A 126 -1.82 -25.68 11.51
N HIS A 127 -0.65 -25.08 11.42
CA HIS A 127 0.67 -25.72 11.42
C HIS A 127 1.45 -25.30 12.68
#